data_AF-A0A812YC50-F1
#
_entry.id   AF-A0A812YC50-F1
#
_cell.length_a   1.000
_cell.length_b   1.000
_cell.length_c   1.000
_cell.angle_alpha   90.00
_cell.angle_beta   90.00
_cell.angle_gamma   90.00
#
_symmetry.space_group_name_H-M   'P 1'
#
loop_
_entity.id
_entity.type
_entity.pdbx_description
1 polymer ?
#
loop_
_entity_poly.entity_id
_entity_poly.type
_entity_poly.pdbx_seq_one_letter_code
_entity_poly.pdbx_strand_id
1 'polypeptide(L)'
;MLPFDQEEWRESLEKQSQPLELRCVKGELELLKALVELIRSADPDVCLGWELRSRSWGFVLARARALGAEDLRRQLSRVPHDASPLPLPQPTSASSIGPGQDPRTYESEMIAPSDLQLPGRLLLNVWRLLMHITFGAKLRSFAPQDSKSTSTQCQSHS
;
A
#
# COMPACT_ATOMS: atom_id res chain seq x y z
N MET A 1 -12.64 -16.01 24.87
CA MET A 1 -11.65 -14.97 24.52
C MET A 1 -10.55 -15.10 25.55
N LEU A 2 -9.41 -15.71 25.20
CA LEU A 2 -8.31 -15.90 26.14
C LEU A 2 -7.72 -14.53 26.51
N PRO A 3 -7.32 -14.30 27.77
CA PRO A 3 -6.70 -13.05 28.17
C PRO A 3 -5.40 -12.87 27.37
N PHE A 4 -5.25 -11.70 26.74
CA PHE A 4 -4.06 -11.32 26.01
C PHE A 4 -2.93 -11.10 27.01
N ASP A 5 -2.03 -12.08 27.11
CA ASP A 5 -0.95 -12.07 28.10
C ASP A 5 0.20 -11.18 27.63
N GLN A 6 0.25 -9.96 28.18
CA GLN A 6 1.16 -8.91 27.72
C GLN A 6 2.62 -9.16 28.09
N GLU A 7 2.88 -9.97 29.11
CA GLU A 7 4.22 -10.20 29.65
C GLU A 7 5.04 -11.12 28.74
N GLU A 8 4.45 -12.22 28.25
CA GLU A 8 5.10 -13.13 27.28
C GLU A 8 5.49 -12.42 25.98
N TRP A 9 4.65 -11.48 25.53
CA TRP A 9 4.92 -10.68 24.33
C TRP A 9 6.07 -9.70 24.53
N ARG A 10 6.16 -9.07 25.71
CA ARG A 10 7.26 -8.15 26.03
C ARG A 10 8.59 -8.87 26.08
N GLU A 11 8.65 -10.02 26.71
CA GLU A 11 9.87 -10.85 26.75
C GLU A 11 10.27 -11.33 25.36
N SER A 12 9.30 -11.72 24.52
CA SER A 12 9.56 -12.10 23.13
C SER A 12 10.11 -10.94 22.30
N LEU A 13 9.60 -9.73 22.51
CA LEU A 13 10.06 -8.51 21.84
C LEU A 13 11.46 -8.10 22.30
N GLU A 14 11.75 -8.17 23.60
CA GLU A 14 13.10 -7.88 24.12
C GLU A 14 14.13 -8.87 23.58
N LYS A 15 13.77 -10.16 23.51
CA LYS A 15 14.62 -11.22 22.99
C LYS A 15 14.87 -11.10 21.48
N GLN A 16 13.92 -10.51 20.74
CA GLN A 16 14.06 -10.19 19.32
C GLN A 16 14.58 -8.78 19.05
N SER A 17 14.71 -7.94 20.07
CA SER A 17 15.11 -6.54 19.90
C SER A 17 16.55 -6.50 19.41
N GLN A 18 16.72 -6.09 18.15
CA GLN A 18 18.04 -5.78 17.62
C GLN A 18 18.45 -4.37 18.08
N PRO A 19 19.75 -4.14 18.33
CA PRO A 19 20.24 -2.82 18.66
C PRO A 19 19.89 -1.83 17.54
N LEU A 20 19.33 -0.69 17.93
CA LEU A 20 18.94 0.37 17.01
C LEU A 20 20.19 1.03 16.41
N GLU A 21 20.39 0.90 15.10
CA GLU A 21 21.44 1.63 14.40
C GLU A 21 20.99 3.07 14.12
N LEU A 22 21.77 4.04 14.60
CA LEU A 22 21.51 5.46 14.39
C LEU A 22 22.51 6.03 13.39
N ARG A 23 22.02 6.51 12.25
CA ARG A 23 22.82 7.19 11.22
C ARG A 23 22.48 8.68 11.17
N CYS A 24 23.41 9.51 11.61
CA CYS A 24 23.29 10.97 11.55
C CYS A 24 23.89 11.52 10.25
N VAL A 25 23.21 12.50 9.65
CA VAL A 25 23.61 13.16 8.39
C VAL A 25 23.49 14.67 8.53
N LYS A 26 24.19 15.45 7.69
CA LYS A 26 24.31 16.90 7.85
C LYS A 26 23.15 17.68 7.24
N GLY A 27 22.34 17.06 6.39
CA GLY A 27 21.20 17.73 5.77
C GLY A 27 20.22 16.79 5.07
N GLU A 28 19.12 17.36 4.58
CA GLU A 28 18.01 16.59 4.00
C GLU A 28 18.41 15.83 2.73
N LEU A 29 19.27 16.38 1.88
CA LEU A 29 19.71 15.69 0.66
C LEU A 29 20.55 14.45 0.99
N GLU A 30 21.42 14.54 2.01
CA GLU A 30 22.19 13.40 2.51
C GLU A 30 21.27 12.38 3.18
N LEU A 31 20.21 12.83 3.87
CA LEU A 31 19.19 11.97 4.45
C LEU A 31 18.46 11.16 3.37
N LEU A 32 18.07 11.79 2.27
CA LEU A 32 17.42 11.10 1.15
C LEU A 32 18.35 10.06 0.51
N LYS A 33 19.64 10.37 0.36
CA LYS A 33 20.64 9.41 -0.14
C LYS A 33 20.82 8.24 0.82
N ALA A 34 20.95 8.51 2.12
CA ALA A 34 21.05 7.47 3.14
C ALA A 34 19.80 6.56 3.18
N LEU A 35 18.61 7.14 2.97
CA LEU A 35 17.36 6.39 2.84
C LEU A 35 17.38 5.45 1.63
N VAL A 36 17.84 5.93 0.48
CA VAL A 36 17.99 5.11 -0.74
C VAL A 36 18.97 3.96 -0.49
N GLU A 37 20.13 4.25 0.09
CA GLU A 37 21.13 3.23 0.42
C GLU A 37 20.55 2.16 1.35
N LEU A 38 19.82 2.57 2.39
CA LEU A 38 19.18 1.68 3.35
C LEU A 38 18.14 0.76 2.68
N ILE A 39 17.28 1.31 1.84
CA ILE A 39 16.24 0.52 1.15
C ILE A 39 16.87 -0.43 0.15
N ARG A 40 17.96 -0.03 -0.52
CA ARG A 40 18.66 -0.90 -1.47
C ARG A 40 19.46 -2.00 -0.79
N SER A 41 20.06 -1.75 0.37
CA SER A 41 20.80 -2.76 1.13
C SER A 41 19.87 -3.77 1.79
N ALA A 42 18.74 -3.31 2.33
CA ALA A 42 17.72 -4.19 2.92
C ALA A 42 16.90 -4.94 1.86
N ASP A 43 16.78 -4.37 0.67
CA ASP A 43 15.97 -4.85 -0.46
C ASP A 43 14.56 -5.37 -0.10
N PRO A 44 13.70 -4.56 0.55
CA PRO A 44 12.38 -5.02 0.94
C PRO A 44 11.46 -5.22 -0.28
N ASP A 45 10.72 -6.33 -0.29
CA ASP A 45 9.65 -6.56 -1.26
C ASP A 45 8.44 -5.65 -1.01
N VAL A 46 8.19 -5.33 0.26
CA VAL A 46 7.05 -4.53 0.72
C VAL A 46 7.54 -3.36 1.57
N CYS A 47 7.19 -2.14 1.15
CA CYS A 47 7.40 -0.91 1.90
C CYS A 47 6.07 -0.45 2.50
N LEU A 48 6.01 -0.38 3.83
CA LEU A 48 4.83 0.10 4.56
C LEU A 48 4.90 1.62 4.77
N GLY A 49 3.75 2.25 4.90
CA GLY A 49 3.66 3.65 5.33
C GLY A 49 2.33 3.99 5.98
N TRP A 50 2.36 4.84 7.01
CA TRP A 50 1.17 5.42 7.61
C TRP A 50 0.71 6.62 6.77
N GLU A 51 -0.37 6.44 6.01
CA GLU A 51 -0.88 7.42 5.05
C GLU A 51 0.14 7.82 3.96
N LEU A 52 0.09 7.08 2.86
CA LEU A 52 1.11 7.13 1.81
C LEU A 52 1.16 8.44 1.03
N ARG A 53 0.03 9.09 0.77
CA ARG A 53 -0.09 10.20 -0.20
C ARG A 53 0.44 11.53 0.34
N SER A 54 0.03 11.91 1.55
CA SER A 54 0.23 13.26 2.11
C SER A 54 1.33 13.33 3.17
N ARG A 55 1.73 12.19 3.76
CA ARG A 55 2.61 12.18 4.94
C ARG A 55 3.86 11.33 4.79
N SER A 56 3.72 10.04 4.49
CA SER A 56 4.85 9.11 4.48
C SER A 56 5.64 9.25 3.17
N TRP A 57 5.67 8.22 2.33
CA TRP A 57 6.41 8.21 1.06
C TRP A 57 6.08 9.38 0.12
N GLY A 58 4.83 9.84 0.07
CA GLY A 58 4.42 10.95 -0.78
C GLY A 58 5.05 12.29 -0.38
N PHE A 59 5.20 12.54 0.92
CA PHE A 59 5.92 13.71 1.41
C PHE A 59 7.41 13.64 1.06
N VAL A 60 8.04 12.48 1.28
CA VAL A 60 9.46 12.27 0.96
C VAL A 60 9.73 12.54 -0.52
N LEU A 61 8.90 12.00 -1.42
CA LEU A 61 9.02 12.26 -2.86
C LEU A 61 8.76 13.72 -3.22
N ALA A 62 7.74 14.36 -2.63
CA ALA A 62 7.46 15.78 -2.85
C ALA A 62 8.62 16.67 -2.38
N ARG A 63 9.21 16.35 -1.22
CA ARG A 63 10.36 17.08 -0.67
C ARG A 63 11.60 16.90 -1.53
N ALA A 64 11.86 15.69 -2.02
CA ALA A 64 12.96 15.42 -2.93
C ALA A 64 12.85 16.26 -4.21
N ARG A 65 11.65 16.36 -4.81
CA ARG A 65 11.40 17.24 -5.96
C ARG A 65 11.69 18.70 -5.63
N ALA A 66 11.25 19.19 -4.47
CA ALA A 66 11.52 20.57 -4.04
C ALA A 66 13.02 20.86 -3.83
N LEU A 67 13.83 19.83 -3.55
CA LEU A 67 15.29 19.91 -3.42
C LEU A 67 16.03 19.64 -4.74
N GLY A 68 15.33 19.41 -5.85
CA GLY A 68 15.92 19.09 -7.16
C GLY A 68 16.35 17.62 -7.34
N ALA A 69 15.99 16.72 -6.43
CA ALA A 69 16.23 15.28 -6.50
C ALA A 69 15.00 14.54 -7.08
N GLU A 70 14.66 14.86 -8.33
CA GLU A 70 13.45 14.33 -8.99
C GLU A 70 13.51 12.83 -9.29
N ASP A 71 14.71 12.28 -9.36
CA ASP A 71 14.99 10.88 -9.67
C ASP A 71 14.88 9.95 -8.45
N LEU A 72 14.53 10.47 -7.27
CA LEU A 72 14.43 9.67 -6.04
C LEU A 72 13.50 8.45 -6.21
N ARG A 73 12.34 8.63 -6.85
CA ARG A 73 11.41 7.52 -7.13
C ARG A 73 12.11 6.38 -7.89
N ARG A 74 12.99 6.73 -8.81
CA ARG A 74 13.74 5.78 -9.63
C ARG A 74 14.83 5.11 -8.83
N GLN A 75 15.56 5.87 -8.03
CA GLN A 75 16.59 5.35 -7.13
C GLN A 75 16.03 4.34 -6.11
N LEU A 76 14.78 4.54 -5.67
CA LEU A 76 14.07 3.64 -4.76
C LEU A 76 13.48 2.40 -5.45
N SER A 77 13.27 2.44 -6.77
CA SER A 77 12.76 1.31 -7.54
C SER A 77 13.81 0.20 -7.73
N ARG A 78 13.38 -1.00 -8.08
CA ARG A 78 14.29 -2.09 -8.48
C ARG A 78 14.70 -2.03 -9.97
N VAL A 79 14.20 -1.04 -10.72
CA VAL A 79 14.47 -0.95 -12.16
C VAL A 79 15.89 -0.40 -12.37
N PRO A 80 16.71 -1.04 -13.22
CA PRO A 80 18.09 -0.61 -13.46
C PRO A 80 18.15 0.80 -14.05
N HIS A 81 19.20 1.54 -13.67
CA HIS A 81 19.32 2.96 -14.01
C HIS A 81 19.49 3.24 -15.52
N ASP A 82 19.79 2.23 -16.34
CA ASP A 82 19.93 2.36 -17.80
C ASP A 82 18.63 2.13 -18.59
N ALA A 83 17.55 1.73 -17.94
CA ALA A 83 16.26 1.68 -18.61
C ALA A 83 15.83 3.10 -19.04
N SER A 84 15.06 3.24 -20.12
CA SER A 84 14.32 4.48 -20.45
C SER A 84 13.74 5.15 -19.18
N PRO A 85 13.59 6.50 -19.12
CA PRO A 85 12.91 7.15 -18.00
C PRO A 85 11.66 6.34 -17.65
N LEU A 86 11.53 5.99 -16.35
CA LEU A 86 10.44 5.15 -15.88
C LEU A 86 9.17 5.76 -16.43
N PRO A 87 8.42 5.04 -17.30
CA PRO A 87 7.14 5.54 -17.75
C PRO A 87 6.37 5.89 -16.49
N LEU A 88 5.95 7.14 -16.36
CA LEU A 88 4.90 7.44 -15.38
C LEU A 88 3.80 6.42 -15.68
N PRO A 89 3.29 5.69 -14.67
CA PRO A 89 2.26 4.71 -14.91
C PRO A 89 1.16 5.42 -15.70
N GLN A 90 1.00 5.05 -16.98
CA GLN A 90 -0.17 5.47 -17.71
C GLN A 90 -1.36 4.95 -16.91
N PRO A 91 -2.51 5.64 -16.90
CA PRO A 91 -3.72 5.09 -16.32
C PRO A 91 -4.00 3.77 -17.04
N THR A 92 -3.51 2.66 -16.48
CA THR A 92 -3.86 1.29 -16.88
C THR A 92 -5.38 1.20 -16.83
N SER A 93 -6.01 0.30 -17.56
CA SER A 93 -7.47 0.14 -17.54
C SER A 93 -8.10 -0.08 -16.14
N ALA A 94 -7.29 -0.36 -15.11
CA ALA A 94 -7.70 -0.38 -13.70
C ALA A 94 -7.64 1.00 -12.98
N SER A 95 -6.86 1.94 -13.52
CA SER A 95 -6.75 3.35 -13.12
C SER A 95 -7.29 4.32 -14.16
N SER A 96 -7.83 3.83 -15.28
CA SER A 96 -8.66 4.61 -16.19
C SER A 96 -9.98 4.90 -15.47
N ILE A 97 -9.99 6.02 -14.78
CA ILE A 97 -11.17 6.73 -14.35
C ILE A 97 -12.08 6.84 -15.58
N GLY A 98 -13.09 5.97 -15.68
CA GLY A 98 -14.16 6.18 -16.63
C GLY A 98 -14.81 7.54 -16.32
N PRO A 99 -15.32 8.27 -17.32
CA PRO A 99 -16.02 9.53 -17.08
C PRO A 99 -17.25 9.23 -16.20
N GLY A 100 -17.14 9.44 -14.88
CA GLY A 100 -18.19 9.15 -13.92
C GLY A 100 -17.77 8.47 -12.61
N GLN A 101 -16.51 8.02 -12.45
CA GLN A 101 -16.04 7.54 -11.15
C GLN A 101 -15.46 8.68 -10.31
N ASP A 102 -16.10 8.97 -9.18
CA ASP A 102 -15.70 10.02 -8.25
C ASP A 102 -14.27 9.73 -7.73
N PRO A 103 -13.30 10.66 -7.82
CA PRO A 103 -11.94 10.48 -7.29
C PRO A 103 -11.87 10.21 -5.78
N ARG A 104 -13.01 10.29 -5.08
CA ARG A 104 -13.20 9.90 -3.67
C ARG A 104 -13.68 8.46 -3.47
N THR A 105 -13.75 7.65 -4.54
CA THR A 105 -14.17 6.26 -4.42
C THR A 105 -13.12 5.49 -3.63
N TYR A 106 -13.58 4.76 -2.62
CA TYR A 106 -12.77 3.92 -1.74
C TYR A 106 -11.76 3.04 -2.49
N GLU A 107 -12.14 2.45 -3.63
CA GLU A 107 -11.26 1.61 -4.45
C GLU A 107 -10.13 2.40 -5.14
N SER A 108 -10.43 3.60 -5.66
CA SER A 108 -9.44 4.53 -6.21
C SER A 108 -8.47 5.06 -5.14
N GLU A 109 -8.88 4.93 -3.88
CA GLU A 109 -8.08 5.27 -2.72
C GLU A 109 -7.21 4.11 -2.19
N MET A 110 -7.56 2.84 -2.43
CA MET A 110 -6.79 1.68 -1.96
C MET A 110 -5.46 1.52 -2.70
N ILE A 111 -5.41 1.86 -3.98
CA ILE A 111 -4.20 1.76 -4.80
C ILE A 111 -3.33 3.00 -4.59
N ALA A 112 -2.01 2.81 -4.46
CA ALA A 112 -1.07 3.92 -4.42
C ALA A 112 -1.18 4.73 -5.73
N PRO A 113 -1.32 6.08 -5.67
CA PRO A 113 -1.35 6.91 -6.87
C PRO A 113 -0.11 6.62 -7.72
N SER A 114 -0.25 6.71 -9.04
CA SER A 114 0.80 6.42 -10.03
C SER A 114 2.18 6.98 -9.64
N ASP A 115 2.18 8.18 -9.09
CA ASP A 115 3.38 8.94 -8.74
C ASP A 115 4.12 8.39 -7.52
N LEU A 116 3.47 7.49 -6.78
CA LEU A 116 3.96 6.84 -5.58
C LEU A 116 4.31 5.36 -5.79
N GLN A 117 3.99 4.80 -6.96
CA GLN A 117 4.35 3.42 -7.28
C GLN A 117 5.87 3.32 -7.44
N LEU A 118 6.50 2.39 -6.73
CA LEU A 118 7.90 2.03 -6.90
C LEU A 118 7.99 0.71 -7.68
N PRO A 119 8.34 0.72 -8.97
CA PRO A 119 8.42 -0.50 -9.76
C PRO A 119 9.34 -1.56 -9.11
N GLY A 120 8.84 -2.79 -9.00
CA GLY A 120 9.53 -3.90 -8.35
C GLY A 120 9.40 -3.95 -6.83
N ARG A 121 8.71 -2.99 -6.20
CA ARG A 121 8.38 -2.99 -4.76
C ARG A 121 6.89 -2.72 -4.54
N LEU A 122 6.30 -3.37 -3.55
CA LEU A 122 4.92 -3.11 -3.15
C LEU A 122 4.88 -2.00 -2.10
N LEU A 123 4.02 -1.01 -2.30
CA LEU A 123 3.78 0.06 -1.32
C LEU A 123 2.40 -0.12 -0.68
N LEU A 124 2.38 -0.34 0.63
CA LEU A 124 1.14 -0.56 1.38
C LEU A 124 0.83 0.59 2.32
N ASN A 125 -0.43 1.06 2.25
CA ASN A 125 -0.97 2.08 3.14
C ASN A 125 -1.65 1.44 4.34
N VAL A 126 -0.95 1.47 5.48
CA VAL A 126 -1.40 0.84 6.72
C VAL A 126 -2.71 1.45 7.22
N TRP A 127 -2.86 2.79 7.14
CA TRP A 127 -4.10 3.45 7.52
C TRP A 127 -5.29 2.90 6.73
N ARG A 128 -5.15 2.75 5.41
CA ARG A 128 -6.23 2.21 4.57
C ARG A 128 -6.50 0.74 4.80
N LEU A 129 -5.46 -0.05 5.03
CA LEU A 129 -5.62 -1.45 5.43
C LEU A 129 -6.39 -1.57 6.74
N LEU A 130 -6.02 -0.79 7.75
CA LEU A 130 -6.73 -0.77 9.02
C LEU A 130 -8.18 -0.35 8.84
N MET A 131 -8.43 0.78 8.16
CA MET A 131 -9.79 1.25 7.92
C MET A 131 -10.62 0.24 7.10
N HIS A 132 -10.01 -0.48 6.16
CA HIS A 132 -10.67 -1.56 5.43
C HIS A 132 -11.08 -2.70 6.36
N ILE A 133 -10.14 -3.17 7.18
CA ILE A 133 -10.34 -4.33 8.03
C ILE A 133 -11.33 -4.00 9.15
N THR A 134 -11.26 -2.80 9.72
CA THR A 134 -12.09 -2.40 10.87
C THR A 134 -13.46 -1.87 10.47
N PHE A 135 -13.59 -1.15 9.34
CA PHE A 135 -14.85 -0.53 8.93
C PHE A 135 -15.42 -1.07 7.61
N GLY A 136 -14.58 -1.64 6.75
CA GLY A 136 -14.95 -2.21 5.44
C GLY A 136 -15.34 -3.69 5.49
N ALA A 137 -14.97 -4.42 6.55
CA ALA A 137 -15.49 -5.75 6.85
C ALA A 137 -16.91 -5.67 7.48
N LYS A 138 -17.79 -4.82 6.92
CA LYS A 138 -19.20 -5.20 6.88
C LYS A 138 -19.22 -6.42 5.97
N LEU A 139 -19.06 -7.61 6.58
CA LEU A 139 -19.40 -8.89 6.00
C LEU A 139 -20.79 -8.67 5.39
N ARG A 140 -20.85 -8.37 4.08
CA ARG A 140 -22.07 -8.61 3.33
C ARG A 140 -22.29 -10.07 3.58
N SER A 141 -23.32 -10.33 4.39
CA SER A 141 -23.83 -11.65 4.67
C SER A 141 -23.65 -12.48 3.40
N PHE A 142 -22.84 -13.52 3.48
CA PHE A 142 -23.13 -14.72 2.72
C PHE A 142 -24.50 -15.19 3.20
N ALA A 143 -25.55 -14.49 2.78
CA ALA A 143 -26.90 -15.03 2.83
C ALA A 143 -26.83 -16.23 1.88
N PRO A 144 -27.17 -17.44 2.34
CA PRO A 144 -27.37 -18.55 1.44
C PRO A 144 -28.38 -18.07 0.40
N GLN A 145 -28.04 -18.20 -0.89
CA GLN A 145 -29.05 -18.07 -1.92
C GLN A 145 -29.98 -19.26 -1.70
N ASP A 146 -31.09 -19.03 -0.99
CA ASP A 146 -32.15 -20.02 -0.86
C ASP A 146 -32.57 -20.39 -2.29
N SER A 147 -32.20 -21.60 -2.69
CA SER A 147 -32.63 -22.20 -3.94
C SER A 147 -34.15 -22.22 -3.93
N LYS A 148 -34.78 -21.31 -4.68
CA LYS A 148 -36.22 -21.36 -4.93
C LYS A 148 -36.52 -22.73 -5.53
N SER A 149 -37.14 -23.59 -4.72
CA SER A 149 -37.78 -24.81 -5.16
C SER A 149 -38.80 -24.44 -6.24
N THR A 150 -38.51 -24.86 -7.47
CA THR A 150 -39.47 -24.78 -8.57
C THR A 150 -40.55 -25.82 -8.26
N SER A 151 -41.68 -25.37 -7.71
CA SER A 151 -42.85 -26.22 -7.54
C SER A 151 -43.48 -26.49 -8.91
N THR A 152 -43.48 -27.76 -9.29
CA THR A 152 -44.21 -28.36 -10.39
C THR A 152 -45.65 -27.87 -10.45
N GLN A 153 -46.03 -27.22 -11.56
CA GLN A 153 -47.44 -27.01 -11.91
C GLN A 153 -47.75 -27.88 -13.13
N CYS A 154 -48.34 -29.05 -12.87
CA CYS A 154 -48.95 -29.90 -13.88
C CYS A 154 -50.15 -29.15 -14.49
N GLN A 155 -50.10 -28.83 -15.78
CA GLN A 155 -51.28 -28.41 -16.53
C GLN A 155 -51.86 -29.64 -17.23
N SER A 156 -53.04 -30.06 -16.78
CA SER A 156 -53.91 -31.00 -17.47
C SER A 156 -54.62 -30.31 -18.62
N HIS A 157 -54.32 -30.72 -19.86
CA HIS A 157 -55.14 -30.41 -21.02
C HIS A 157 -56.24 -31.47 -21.16
N SER A 158 -57.49 -31.02 -21.29
CA SER A 158 -58.60 -31.72 -21.94
C SER A 158 -59.42 -30.69 -22.68
#